data_AF-A0A816QQN3-F1
#
_entry.id   AF-A0A816QQN3-F1
#
_cell.length_a   1.000
_cell.length_b   1.000
_cell.length_c   1.000
_cell.angle_alpha   90.00
_cell.angle_beta   90.00
_cell.angle_gamma   90.00
#
_symmetry.space_group_name_H-M   'P 1'
#
loop_
_entity.id
_entity.type
_entity.pdbx_description
1 polymer ?
#
loop_
_entity_poly.entity_id
_entity_poly.type
_entity_poly.pdbx_seq_one_letter_code
_entity_poly.pdbx_strand_id
1 'polypeptide(L)' 'MAMKLNGKSIVSSDYDEKVMFFRDLLLGHHEAQLRFRLIHFWEAWNPLKKTLIGMEMLLIDEQGTVIQGFISPGRIKIFA' A
#
# COMPACT_ATOMS: atom_id res chain seq x y z
N MET A 1 -14.09 -5.26 -46.52
CA MET A 1 -14.38 -4.10 -45.65
C MET A 1 -13.54 -4.25 -44.39
N ALA A 2 -12.58 -3.35 -44.18
CA ALA A 2 -11.68 -3.39 -43.02
C ALA A 2 -12.29 -2.55 -41.88
N MET A 3 -12.45 -3.17 -40.70
CA MET A 3 -12.88 -2.46 -39.49
C MET A 3 -11.68 -1.70 -38.92
N LYS A 4 -11.75 -0.37 -38.95
CA LYS A 4 -10.80 0.53 -38.30
C LYS A 4 -11.04 0.47 -36.78
N LEU A 5 -10.18 -0.24 -36.05
CA LEU A 5 -10.13 -0.16 -34.59
C LEU A 5 -9.57 1.20 -34.21
N ASN A 6 -10.45 2.09 -33.71
CA ASN A 6 -10.05 3.38 -33.15
C ASN A 6 -9.40 3.13 -31.79
N GLY A 7 -8.11 2.81 -31.80
CA GLY A 7 -7.27 2.77 -30.62
C GLY A 7 -7.18 4.18 -30.04
N LYS A 8 -8.04 4.48 -29.06
CA LYS A 8 -7.76 5.56 -28.13
C LYS A 8 -6.47 5.17 -27.41
N SER A 9 -5.38 5.79 -27.83
CA SER A 9 -4.12 5.84 -27.11
C SER A 9 -4.45 6.16 -25.66
N ILE A 10 -4.33 5.16 -24.79
CA ILE A 10 -4.20 5.42 -23.36
C ILE A 10 -2.88 6.17 -23.28
N VAL A 11 -2.99 7.48 -23.10
CA VAL A 11 -1.88 8.32 -22.68
C VAL A 11 -1.41 7.72 -21.36
N SER A 12 -0.42 6.83 -21.45
CA SER A 12 0.40 6.43 -20.33
C SER A 12 1.12 7.70 -19.91
N SER A 13 0.58 8.39 -18.91
CA SER A 13 1.30 9.46 -18.27
C SER A 13 2.62 8.87 -17.80
N ASP A 14 3.71 9.44 -18.29
CA ASP A 14 5.12 9.10 -18.07
C ASP A 14 5.56 9.36 -16.61
N TYR A 15 4.74 8.93 -15.66
CA TYR A 15 5.10 8.73 -14.26
C TYR A 15 5.32 7.23 -14.09
N ASP A 16 6.36 6.71 -14.75
CA ASP A 16 6.90 5.40 -14.43
C ASP A 16 7.66 5.51 -13.10
N GLU A 17 6.99 5.99 -12.05
CA GLU A 17 7.43 5.76 -10.68
C GLU A 17 7.46 4.26 -10.53
N LYS A 18 8.67 3.71 -10.60
CA LYS A 18 8.92 2.28 -10.54
C LYS A 18 8.29 1.75 -9.26
N VAL A 19 7.12 1.12 -9.41
CA VAL A 19 6.45 0.43 -8.31
C VAL A 19 7.41 -0.60 -7.75
N MET A 20 7.68 -0.50 -6.46
CA MET A 20 8.58 -1.42 -5.77
C MET A 20 7.80 -2.57 -5.14
N PHE A 21 8.50 -3.69 -4.97
CA PHE A 21 8.01 -4.85 -4.23
C PHE A 21 8.56 -4.83 -2.81
N PHE A 22 7.91 -5.53 -1.87
CA PHE A 22 8.31 -5.48 -0.47
C PHE A 22 9.72 -6.02 -0.24
N ARG A 23 10.14 -7.02 -1.02
CA ARG A 23 11.49 -7.60 -0.95
C ARG A 23 12.61 -6.63 -1.34
N ASP A 24 12.27 -5.59 -2.11
CA ASP A 24 13.22 -4.60 -2.62
C ASP A 24 13.32 -3.38 -1.68
N LEU A 25 12.52 -3.34 -0.61
CA LEU A 25 12.55 -2.27 0.38
C LEU A 25 13.83 -2.32 1.21
N LEU A 26 14.47 -1.15 1.37
CA LEU A 26 15.63 -0.97 2.23
C LEU A 26 15.21 -0.40 3.60
N LEU A 27 15.98 -0.67 4.63
CA LEU A 27 15.78 0.00 5.92
C LEU A 27 16.28 1.45 5.82
N GLY A 28 15.40 2.43 6.08
CA GLY A 28 15.78 3.84 6.15
C GLY A 28 14.75 4.80 5.54
N HIS A 29 15.07 6.10 5.59
CA HIS A 29 14.20 7.15 5.06
C HIS A 29 14.35 7.22 3.53
N HIS A 30 13.38 6.65 2.83
CA HIS A 30 13.22 6.77 1.39
C HIS A 30 11.73 6.69 1.07
N GLU A 31 11.32 7.40 0.03
CA GLU A 31 9.96 7.32 -0.48
C GLU A 31 9.88 6.23 -1.54
N ALA A 32 8.81 5.45 -1.50
CA ALA A 32 8.60 4.29 -2.35
C ALA A 32 7.12 4.20 -2.71
N GLN A 33 6.81 4.05 -3.99
CA GLN A 33 5.46 3.70 -4.42
C GLN A 33 5.31 2.18 -4.40
N LEU A 34 4.30 1.68 -3.69
CA LEU A 34 4.04 0.26 -3.52
C LEU A 34 2.64 -0.08 -4.04
N ARG A 35 2.49 -1.26 -4.64
CA ARG A 35 1.20 -1.86 -4.94
C ARG A 35 1.02 -3.12 -4.11
N PHE A 36 -0.07 -3.17 -3.36
CA PHE A 36 -0.34 -4.26 -2.45
C PHE A 36 -1.83 -4.46 -2.27
N ARG A 37 -2.19 -5.64 -1.77
CA ARG A 37 -3.52 -5.94 -1.24
C ARG A 37 -3.46 -5.95 0.28
N LEU A 38 -4.44 -5.33 0.91
CA LEU A 38 -4.67 -5.42 2.34
C LEU A 38 -5.31 -6.78 2.64
N ILE A 39 -4.66 -7.61 3.45
CA ILE A 39 -5.17 -8.92 3.89
C ILE A 39 -6.00 -8.78 5.16
N HIS A 40 -5.48 -8.03 6.13
CA HIS A 40 -6.15 -7.85 7.42
C HIS A 40 -5.87 -6.46 7.97
N PHE A 41 -6.86 -5.91 8.68
CA PHE A 41 -6.84 -4.56 9.25
C PHE A 41 -7.53 -4.60 10.61
N TRP A 42 -6.78 -4.32 11.67
CA TRP A 42 -7.32 -4.39 13.03
C TRP A 42 -6.83 -3.25 13.91
N GLU A 43 -7.64 -2.92 14.91
CA GLU A 43 -7.28 -1.95 15.93
C GLU A 43 -6.33 -2.61 16.94
N ALA A 44 -5.15 -2.01 17.11
CA ALA A 44 -4.24 -2.39 18.17
C ALA A 44 -4.59 -1.58 19.42
N TRP A 45 -4.91 -2.26 20.52
CA TRP A 45 -5.32 -1.63 21.78
C TRP A 45 -4.34 -1.94 22.92
N ASN A 46 -4.12 -0.97 23.79
CA ASN A 46 -3.52 -1.23 25.10
C ASN A 46 -4.60 -1.80 26.04
N PRO A 47 -4.50 -3.06 26.47
CA PRO A 47 -5.56 -3.71 27.25
C PRO A 47 -5.69 -3.18 28.69
N LEU A 48 -4.61 -2.60 29.24
CA LEU A 48 -4.58 -2.04 30.60
C LEU A 48 -5.16 -0.63 30.63
N LYS A 49 -4.68 0.22 29.72
CA LYS A 49 -5.10 1.63 29.64
C LYS A 49 -6.41 1.82 28.85
N LYS A 50 -6.86 0.80 28.13
CA LYS A 50 -8.01 0.85 27.22
C LYS A 50 -7.89 1.97 26.18
N THR A 51 -6.67 2.18 25.68
CA THR A 51 -6.36 3.22 24.69
C THR A 51 -5.95 2.60 23.36
N LEU A 52 -6.43 3.14 22.24
CA LEU A 52 -6.00 2.74 20.90
C LEU A 52 -4.52 3.11 20.71
N ILE A 53 -3.69 2.11 20.40
CA ILE A 53 -2.25 2.28 20.18
C ILE A 53 -1.90 2.38 18.70
N GLY A 54 -2.79 1.97 17.79
CA GLY A 54 -2.61 2.14 16.35
C GLY A 54 -3.56 1.26 15.54
N MET A 55 -3.42 1.31 14.22
CA MET A 55 -3.99 0.29 13.32
C MET A 55 -2.88 -0.62 12.83
N GLU A 56 -3.06 -1.91 13.00
CA GLU A 56 -2.14 -2.93 12.51
C GLU A 56 -2.69 -3.54 11.23
N MET A 57 -1.79 -3.77 10.27
CA MET A 57 -2.15 -4.16 8.93
C MET A 57 -1.28 -5.32 8.46
N LEU A 58 -1.89 -6.26 7.75
CA LEU A 58 -1.17 -7.29 7.02
C LEU A 58 -1.32 -7.02 5.53
N LEU A 59 -0.21 -6.80 4.84
CA LEU A 59 -0.17 -6.41 3.43
C LEU A 59 0.52 -7.51 2.62
N ILE A 60 0.05 -7.74 1.39
CA ILE A 60 0.69 -8.66 0.43
C ILE A 60 0.92 -7.97 -0.91
N ASP A 61 2.14 -8.08 -1.44
CA ASP A 61 2.47 -7.56 -2.77
C ASP A 61 2.11 -8.55 -3.89
N GLU A 62 2.31 -8.14 -5.14
CA GLU A 62 2.01 -8.95 -6.32
C GLU A 62 2.85 -10.24 -6.41
N GLN A 63 3.98 -10.32 -5.68
CA GLN A 63 4.84 -11.50 -5.65
C GLN A 63 4.48 -12.46 -4.52
N GLY A 64 3.49 -12.12 -3.70
CA GLY A 64 3.10 -12.90 -2.54
C GLY A 64 3.96 -12.65 -1.30
N THR A 65 4.81 -11.63 -1.31
CA THR A 65 5.56 -11.22 -0.12
C THR A 65 4.60 -10.57 0.85
N VAL A 66 4.64 -10.99 2.12
CA VAL A 66 3.79 -10.44 3.17
C VAL A 66 4.62 -9.57 4.10
N ILE A 67 4.10 -8.39 4.44
CA ILE A 67 4.69 -7.51 5.46
C ILE A 67 3.61 -7.02 6.43
N GLN A 68 4.04 -6.78 7.66
CA GLN A 68 3.22 -6.14 8.68
C GLN A 68 3.42 -4.62 8.62
N GLY A 69 2.32 -3.89 8.46
CA GLY A 69 2.25 -2.45 8.53
C GLY A 69 1.65 -1.97 9.85
N PHE A 70 2.00 -0.74 10.25
CA PHE A 70 1.46 -0.12 11.45
C PHE A 70 1.21 1.38 11.23
N ILE A 71 0.01 1.84 11.54
CA ILE A 71 -0.38 3.25 11.53
C ILE A 71 -0.51 3.73 12.97
N SER A 72 0.29 4.73 13.33
CA SER A 72 0.23 5.33 14.67
C SER A 72 -1.06 6.14 14.88
N PRO A 73 -1.56 6.29 16.13
CA PRO A 73 -2.88 6.86 16.42
C PRO A 73 -3.09 8.27 15.85
N GLY A 74 -2.04 9.10 15.89
CA GLY A 74 -2.07 10.46 15.37
C GLY A 74 -2.27 10.55 13.85
N ARG A 75 -2.02 9.45 13.12
CA ARG A 75 -2.18 9.37 11.66
C ARG A 75 -3.43 8.63 11.21
N ILE A 76 -4.19 7.99 12.12
CA ILE A 76 -5.35 7.18 11.74
C ILE A 76 -6.40 7.98 10.97
N LYS A 77 -6.69 9.22 11.40
CA LYS A 77 -7.67 10.11 10.74
C LYS A 77 -7.33 10.47 9.28
N ILE A 78 -6.10 10.20 8.84
CA ILE A 78 -5.67 10.46 7.47
C ILE A 78 -6.07 9.30 6.55
N PHE A 79 -6.23 8.10 7.12
CA PHE A 79 -6.36 6.85 6.37
C PHE A 79 -7.66 6.08 6.66
N ALA A 80 -8.43 6.48 7.68
CA ALA A 80 -9.75 5.94 8.04
C ALA A 80 -10.84 6.99 7.81
#